data_AF-A0A356I8J3-F1
#
_entry.id   AF-A0A356I8J3-F1
#
_cell.length_a   1.000
_cell.length_b   1.000
_cell.length_c   1.000
_cell.angle_alpha   90.00
_cell.angle_beta   90.00
_cell.angle_gamma   90.00
#
_symmetry.space_group_name_H-M   'P 1'
#
loop_
_entity.id
_entity.type
_entity.pdbx_description
1 polymer ?
#
loop_
_entity_poly.entity_id
_entity_poly.type
_entity_poly.pdbx_seq_one_letter_code
_entity_poly.pdbx_strand_id
1 'polypeptide(L)'
;KYCMYYHLGQCLAHGDKMPSLSDYDKMSKEVAQFLTGHDDKIVKQVQEKMKVAATNLEFERAAEYRDILQSISTLRTKQRVMAHDLQNRDVFGYYVDKGWMCVQ
;
A
#
# COMPACT_ATOMS: atom_id res chain seq x y z
N LYS A 1 -27.97 -5.12 -3.65
CA LYS A 1 -27.77 -4.99 -2.18
C LYS A 1 -26.35 -4.51 -1.93
N TYR A 2 -26.16 -3.48 -1.12
CA TYR A 2 -24.84 -2.91 -0.80
C TYR A 2 -24.07 -3.83 0.15
N CYS A 3 -22.73 -3.90 0.03
CA CYS A 3 -21.88 -4.68 0.93
C CYS A 3 -21.52 -3.86 2.20
N MET A 4 -21.05 -4.53 3.26
CA MET A 4 -20.61 -3.88 4.50
C MET A 4 -19.56 -2.80 4.25
N TYR A 5 -18.63 -3.02 3.32
CA TYR A 5 -17.60 -2.05 2.95
C TYR A 5 -18.15 -0.75 2.34
N TYR A 6 -19.32 -0.79 1.69
CA TYR A 6 -20.01 0.42 1.24
C TYR A 6 -20.56 1.23 2.41
N HIS A 7 -21.15 0.56 3.40
CA HIS A 7 -21.66 1.21 4.61
C HIS A 7 -20.55 1.82 5.46
N LEU A 8 -19.33 1.25 5.39
CA LEU A 8 -18.12 1.80 6.02
C LEU A 8 -17.44 2.91 5.19
N GLY A 9 -17.96 3.24 4.01
CA GLY A 9 -17.37 4.26 3.12
C GLY A 9 -16.06 3.85 2.44
N GLN A 10 -15.70 2.56 2.46
CA GLN A 10 -14.44 2.03 1.93
C GLN A 10 -14.57 1.48 0.49
N CYS A 11 -15.79 1.40 -0.04
CA CYS A 11 -16.05 0.89 -1.38
C CYS A 11 -17.11 1.75 -2.06
N LEU A 12 -16.95 1.99 -3.37
CA LEU A 12 -17.94 2.72 -4.17
C LEU A 12 -19.19 1.88 -4.52
N ALA A 13 -19.26 0.63 -4.04
CA ALA A 13 -20.28 -0.38 -4.32
C ALA A 13 -20.50 -0.72 -5.80
N HIS A 14 -20.87 -1.99 -6.03
CA HIS A 14 -21.46 -2.44 -7.28
C HIS A 14 -23.00 -2.19 -7.31
N GLY A 15 -23.49 -1.22 -6.54
CA GLY A 15 -24.93 -0.92 -6.38
C GLY A 15 -25.44 0.15 -7.36
N ASP A 16 -26.63 0.70 -7.10
CA ASP A 16 -27.42 1.55 -8.02
C ASP A 16 -26.69 2.84 -8.48
N LYS A 17 -25.64 3.28 -7.77
CA LYS A 17 -24.72 4.32 -8.21
C LYS A 17 -23.41 3.69 -8.68
N MET A 18 -23.43 3.13 -9.89
CA MET A 18 -22.23 2.59 -10.49
C MET A 18 -21.24 3.73 -10.77
N PRO A 19 -19.97 3.62 -10.34
CA PRO A 19 -18.95 4.59 -10.71
C PRO A 19 -18.85 4.69 -12.23
N SER A 20 -18.63 5.89 -12.74
CA SER A 20 -18.44 6.06 -14.18
C SER A 20 -17.12 5.40 -14.61
N LEU A 21 -16.99 5.08 -15.90
CA LEU A 21 -15.71 4.60 -16.46
C LEU A 21 -14.55 5.56 -16.16
N SER A 22 -14.84 6.86 -16.05
CA SER A 22 -13.86 7.90 -15.67
C SER A 22 -13.37 7.74 -14.23
N ASP A 23 -14.23 7.32 -13.31
CA ASP A 23 -13.87 7.11 -11.91
C ASP A 23 -12.95 5.89 -11.77
N TYR A 24 -13.23 4.82 -12.51
CA TYR A 24 -12.34 3.65 -12.57
C TYR A 24 -10.99 3.97 -13.20
N ASP A 25 -10.95 4.79 -14.26
CA ASP A 25 -9.69 5.21 -14.90
C ASP A 25 -8.85 6.11 -13.97
N LYS A 26 -9.50 6.97 -13.18
CA LYS A 26 -8.80 7.74 -12.14
C LYS A 26 -8.24 6.83 -11.05
N MET A 27 -9.03 5.89 -10.55
CA MET A 27 -8.59 4.93 -9.53
C MET A 27 -7.44 4.06 -10.05
N SER A 28 -7.52 3.56 -11.29
CA SER A 28 -6.45 2.74 -11.88
C SER A 28 -5.16 3.52 -12.03
N LYS A 29 -5.22 4.79 -12.45
CA LYS A 29 -4.07 5.70 -12.52
C LYS A 29 -3.48 5.99 -11.15
N GLU A 30 -4.31 6.21 -10.14
CA GLU A 30 -3.85 6.46 -8.76
C GLU A 30 -3.13 5.24 -8.18
N VAL A 31 -3.69 4.04 -8.40
CA VAL A 31 -3.05 2.77 -8.00
C VAL A 31 -1.76 2.54 -8.78
N ALA A 32 -1.75 2.80 -10.10
CA ALA A 32 -0.54 2.67 -10.91
C ALA A 32 0.57 3.63 -10.44
N GLN A 33 0.23 4.89 -10.13
CA GLN A 33 1.19 5.87 -9.59
C GLN A 33 1.74 5.46 -8.22
N PHE A 34 0.91 4.85 -7.37
CA PHE A 34 1.37 4.30 -6.10
C PHE A 34 2.38 3.16 -6.32
N LEU A 35 2.09 2.24 -7.24
CA LEU A 35 2.97 1.11 -7.55
C LEU A 35 4.27 1.51 -8.26
N THR A 36 4.28 2.63 -9.00
CA THR A 36 5.49 3.16 -9.64
C THR A 36 6.34 4.04 -8.72
N GLY A 37 5.98 4.13 -7.42
CA GLY A 37 6.76 4.87 -6.42
C GLY A 37 6.56 6.38 -6.46
N HIS A 38 5.46 6.87 -7.05
CA HIS A 38 5.00 8.26 -6.93
C HIS A 38 4.03 8.42 -5.74
N ASP A 39 4.32 7.72 -4.64
CA ASP A 39 3.51 7.66 -3.42
C ASP A 39 3.85 8.77 -2.42
N ASP A 40 4.88 9.59 -2.68
CA ASP A 40 5.30 10.69 -1.80
C ASP A 40 4.15 11.65 -1.44
N LYS A 41 3.19 11.84 -2.37
CA LYS A 41 1.99 12.64 -2.13
C LYS A 41 1.06 11.98 -1.12
N ILE A 42 0.87 10.66 -1.21
CA ILE A 42 0.02 9.88 -0.30
C ILE A 42 0.67 9.81 1.08
N VAL A 43 1.98 9.57 1.14
CA VAL A 43 2.76 9.59 2.39
C VAL A 43 2.61 10.94 3.10
N LYS A 44 2.77 12.06 2.38
CA LYS A 44 2.56 13.40 2.95
C LYS A 44 1.14 13.60 3.47
N GLN A 45 0.12 13.14 2.74
CA GLN A 45 -1.28 13.25 3.17
C GLN A 45 -1.56 12.44 4.45
N VAL A 46 -1.05 11.21 4.55
CA VAL A 46 -1.22 10.37 5.75
C VAL A 46 -0.47 10.97 6.94
N GLN A 47 0.73 11.51 6.71
CA GLN A 47 1.50 12.21 7.74
C GLN A 47 0.80 13.46 8.26
N GLU A 48 0.14 14.22 7.39
CA GLU A 48 -0.65 15.38 7.80
C GLU A 48 -1.87 14.96 8.63
N LYS A 49 -2.58 13.91 8.20
CA LYS A 49 -3.71 13.33 8.97
C LYS A 49 -3.27 12.86 10.36
N MET A 50 -2.09 12.25 10.46
CA MET A 50 -1.50 11.85 11.74
C MET A 50 -1.26 13.06 12.66
N LYS A 51 -0.70 14.16 12.14
CA LYS A 51 -0.45 15.39 12.91
C LYS A 51 -1.75 16.04 13.38
N VAL A 52 -2.76 16.10 12.51
CA VAL A 52 -4.08 16.63 12.86
C VAL A 52 -4.72 15.79 13.96
N ALA A 53 -4.72 14.46 13.83
CA ALA A 53 -5.25 13.56 14.86
C ALA A 53 -4.51 13.72 16.21
N ALA A 54 -3.18 13.85 16.18
CA ALA A 54 -2.38 14.10 17.38
C ALA A 54 -2.69 15.47 18.03
N THR A 55 -2.95 16.49 17.21
CA THR A 55 -3.34 17.84 17.67
C THR A 55 -4.72 17.83 18.30
N ASN A 56 -5.63 17.00 17.78
CA ASN A 56 -6.97 16.78 18.30
C ASN A 56 -7.01 15.81 19.50
N LEU A 57 -5.86 15.39 20.04
CA LEU A 57 -5.72 14.42 21.13
C LEU A 57 -6.33 13.03 20.83
N GLU A 58 -6.51 12.70 19.55
CA GLU A 58 -6.99 11.39 19.06
C GLU A 58 -5.79 10.41 18.92
N PHE A 59 -5.20 10.01 20.04
CA PHE A 59 -3.95 9.24 20.05
C PHE A 59 -4.05 7.87 19.35
N GLU A 60 -5.18 7.17 19.49
CA GLU A 60 -5.41 5.88 18.81
C GLU A 60 -5.39 6.04 17.29
N ARG A 61 -6.07 7.07 16.79
CA ARG A 61 -6.13 7.38 15.36
C ARG A 61 -4.79 7.85 14.81
N ALA A 62 -4.04 8.63 15.60
CA ALA A 62 -2.67 9.00 15.26
C ALA A 62 -1.74 7.77 15.20
N ALA A 63 -1.92 6.81 16.11
CA ALA A 63 -1.18 5.55 16.09
C ALA A 63 -1.50 4.72 14.84
N GLU A 64 -2.76 4.62 14.43
CA GLU A 64 -3.14 3.96 13.18
C GLU A 64 -2.44 4.58 11.96
N TYR A 65 -2.43 5.91 11.85
CA TYR A 65 -1.75 6.58 10.74
C TYR A 65 -0.23 6.37 10.76
N ARG A 66 0.39 6.32 11.94
CA ARG A 66 1.82 5.99 12.09
C ARG A 66 2.11 4.58 11.59
N ASP A 67 1.29 3.60 11.96
CA ASP A 67 1.49 2.21 11.59
C ASP A 67 1.28 1.98 10.09
N ILE A 68 0.35 2.73 9.47
CA ILE A 68 0.19 2.81 8.01
C ILE A 68 1.46 3.36 7.34
N LEU A 69 2.02 4.47 7.86
CA LEU A 69 3.27 5.04 7.32
C LEU A 69 4.45 4.08 7.42
N GLN A 70 4.59 3.36 8.54
CA GLN A 70 5.62 2.33 8.69
C GLN A 70 5.43 1.18 7.69
N SER A 71 4.19 0.75 7.48
CA SER A 71 3.86 -0.30 6.51
C SER A 71 4.23 0.11 5.08
N ILE A 72 3.91 1.35 4.68
CA ILE A 72 4.29 1.92 3.37
C ILE A 72 5.82 1.97 3.23
N SER A 73 6.54 2.43 4.27
CA SER A 73 8.01 2.49 4.23
C SER A 73 8.65 1.11 4.07
N THR A 74 8.07 0.08 4.69
CA THR A 74 8.54 -1.30 4.60
C THR A 74 8.37 -1.86 3.19
N LEU A 75 7.23 -1.56 2.54
CA LEU A 75 6.99 -1.94 1.15
C LEU A 75 7.98 -1.27 0.20
N ARG A 76 8.29 0.03 0.40
CA ARG A 76 9.28 0.77 -0.40
C ARG A 76 10.70 0.21 -0.25
N THR A 77 11.04 -0.32 0.92
CA THR A 77 12.39 -0.83 1.22
C THR A 77 12.69 -2.16 0.52
N LYS A 78 11.68 -3.00 0.25
CA LYS A 78 11.89 -4.35 -0.32
C LYS A 78 12.31 -4.39 -1.80
N GLN A 79 12.23 -3.30 -2.55
CA GLN A 79 12.60 -3.28 -3.98
C GLN A 79 14.03 -2.83 -4.27
N ARG A 80 14.91 -2.68 -3.26
CA ARG A 80 16.29 -2.23 -3.47
C ARG A 80 17.33 -3.25 -3.02
N VAL A 81 17.44 -4.38 -3.72
CA VAL A 81 18.72 -5.12 -3.77
C VAL A 81 19.61 -4.38 -4.77
N MET A 82 20.15 -3.22 -4.36
CA MET A 82 21.25 -2.61 -5.08
C MET A 82 22.54 -3.14 -4.46
N ALA A 83 22.94 -4.32 -4.91
CA ALA A 83 24.31 -4.77 -4.77
C ALA A 83 25.13 -3.88 -5.72
N HIS A 84 25.87 -2.92 -5.16
CA HIS A 84 26.66 -1.95 -5.93
C HIS A 84 27.97 -2.56 -6.47
N ASP A 85 28.13 -3.89 -6.35
CA ASP A 85 29.26 -4.63 -6.86
C ASP A 85 28.90 -5.30 -8.20
N LEU A 86 29.69 -5.05 -9.25
CA LEU A 86 29.58 -5.75 -10.53
C LEU A 86 30.11 -7.20 -10.44
N GLN A 87 29.93 -7.87 -9.30
CA GLN A 87 30.35 -9.26 -9.15
C GLN A 87 29.26 -10.18 -9.68
N ASN A 88 29.67 -11.13 -10.54
CA ASN A 88 28.81 -12.25 -10.91
C ASN A 88 28.50 -13.06 -9.65
N ARG A 89 27.21 -13.16 -9.33
CA ARG A 89 26.70 -13.92 -8.19
C ARG A 89 25.61 -14.84 -8.72
N ASP A 90 25.77 -16.13 -8.47
CA ASP A 90 24.70 -17.09 -8.69
C ASP A 90 23.72 -16.98 -7.53
N VAL A 91 22.49 -16.57 -7.82
CA VAL A 91 21.41 -16.44 -6.85
C VAL A 91 20.48 -17.62 -7.03
N PHE A 92 20.36 -18.46 -6.01
CA PHE A 92 19.36 -19.53 -5.97
C PHE A 92 18.23 -19.12 -5.04
N GLY A 93 17.02 -19.04 -5.57
CA GLY A 93 15.83 -18.87 -4.76
C GLY A 93 15.36 -20.24 -4.29
N TYR A 94 15.16 -20.43 -2.99
CA TYR A 94 14.53 -21.66 -2.50
C TYR A 94 13.35 -21.35 -1.59
N TYR A 95 12.32 -22.17 -1.71
CA TYR A 95 11.15 -22.14 -0.85
C TYR A 95 10.92 -23.53 -0.29
N VAL A 96 10.74 -23.62 1.04
CA VAL A 96 10.48 -24.87 1.74
C VAL A 96 9.10 -24.81 2.37
N ASP A 97 8.26 -25.79 2.04
CA ASP A 97 7.01 -26.05 2.76
C ASP A 97 6.86 -27.54 3.07
N LYS A 98 6.59 -27.86 4.33
CA LYS A 98 6.30 -29.23 4.81
C LYS A 98 7.27 -30.32 4.30
N GLY A 99 8.56 -29.99 4.24
CA GLY A 99 9.61 -30.91 3.80
C GLY A 99 9.84 -30.96 2.29
N TRP A 100 9.08 -30.21 1.49
CA TRP A 100 9.29 -30.03 0.06
C TRP A 100 10.07 -28.75 -0.20
N MET A 101 11.12 -28.84 -1.01
CA MET A 101 11.93 -27.69 -1.42
C MET A 101 11.87 -27.50 -2.93
N CYS A 102 11.43 -26.33 -3.37
CA CYS A 102 11.61 -25.89 -4.76
C CYS A 102 12.78 -24.92 -4.82
N VAL A 103 13.68 -25.12 -5.78
CA VAL A 103 14.80 -24.23 -6.07
C VAL A 103 14.63 -23.69 -7.49
N GLN A 104 14.76 -22.38 -7.65
CA GLN A 104 14.71 -21.64 -8.92
C GLN A 104 16.02 -20.89 -9.15
#